data_AF-A0A6P1CRE7-F1
#
_entry.id   AF-A0A6P1CRE7-F1
#
_cell.length_a   1.000
_cell.length_b   1.000
_cell.length_c   1.000
_cell.angle_alpha   90.00
_cell.angle_beta   90.00
_cell.angle_gamma   90.00
#
_symmetry.space_group_name_H-M   'P 1'
#
loop_
_entity.id
_entity.type
_entity.pdbx_description
1 polymer ?
#
loop_
_entity_poly.entity_id
_entity_poly.type
_entity_poly.pdbx_seq_one_letter_code
_entity_poly.pdbx_strand_id
1 'polypeptide(L)'
;MATTYSQEYPLGTPTVSGNSITVDLMLKEPTRINAYLSDLALKNYFAERIFANGGGVSGGALVYHQLTANDVFPTRAAQKVAPGAEFPEVTFDRPEPKTAQVEKLGGKFRVTDEARDRNDMSSIQLESVKLGNDIQRQLHARALSELEASITAIGSDLQITGTSWADATQLTISTSNKAALPGADLAEIRKRADIKEIGTEYNLLIMNPQEWANLTILTENNPDAWLAANGFRAVRSNQVAAGSMYAVQEGTVGQVRYEQPLRTVSWRDDATESTWVQTSIRPVFAVTNPYNALKITGLAA
;
A
#
# COMPACT_ATOMS: atom_id res chain seq x y z
N MET A 1 -41.61 57.52 -9.76
CA MET A 1 -42.19 56.32 -10.40
C MET A 1 -41.06 55.41 -10.83
N ALA A 2 -41.18 54.14 -10.42
CA ALA A 2 -40.57 52.90 -10.90
C ALA A 2 -39.14 52.88 -11.48
N THR A 3 -38.29 52.18 -10.72
CA THR A 3 -37.06 51.48 -11.10
C THR A 3 -37.28 50.55 -12.30
N THR A 4 -36.34 50.55 -13.26
CA THR A 4 -36.23 49.47 -14.25
C THR A 4 -34.80 48.94 -14.21
N TYR A 5 -34.68 47.67 -13.83
CA TYR A 5 -33.46 46.88 -13.90
C TYR A 5 -33.15 46.54 -15.37
N SER A 6 -31.88 46.60 -15.78
CA SER A 6 -31.39 45.81 -16.92
C SER A 6 -30.24 44.94 -16.45
N GLN A 7 -30.56 43.73 -15.99
CA GLN A 7 -29.57 42.66 -15.99
C GLN A 7 -29.15 42.44 -17.44
N GLU A 8 -27.94 42.84 -17.78
CA GLU A 8 -27.33 42.49 -19.07
C GLU A 8 -26.48 41.23 -18.84
N TYR A 9 -27.11 40.08 -19.07
CA TYR A 9 -26.43 38.84 -19.44
C TYR A 9 -27.08 38.35 -20.73
N PRO A 10 -26.26 37.93 -21.71
CA PRO A 10 -25.40 36.77 -21.53
C PRO A 10 -23.93 37.14 -21.44
N LEU A 11 -23.23 36.62 -20.42
CA LEU A 11 -21.78 36.49 -20.49
C LEU A 11 -21.46 35.76 -21.79
N GLY A 12 -20.61 36.36 -22.62
CA GLY A 12 -20.08 35.70 -23.80
C GLY A 12 -19.57 34.30 -23.44
N THR A 13 -19.66 33.38 -24.40
CA THR A 13 -19.14 32.02 -24.25
C THR A 13 -17.73 32.08 -23.67
N PRO A 14 -17.43 31.35 -22.58
CA PRO A 14 -16.14 31.44 -21.92
C PRO A 14 -15.03 31.07 -22.90
N THR A 15 -14.21 32.05 -23.27
CA THR A 15 -13.01 31.85 -24.05
C THR A 15 -11.84 31.64 -23.08
N VAL A 16 -11.09 30.57 -23.29
CA VAL A 16 -9.89 30.28 -22.51
C VAL A 16 -8.78 31.22 -23.00
N SER A 17 -8.57 32.32 -22.27
CA SER A 17 -7.45 33.24 -22.51
C SER A 17 -6.26 32.84 -21.63
N GLY A 18 -5.28 32.18 -22.25
CA GLY A 18 -4.02 31.80 -21.63
C GLY A 18 -4.07 30.48 -20.85
N ASN A 19 -2.97 29.74 -20.88
CA ASN A 19 -2.73 28.52 -20.07
C ASN A 19 -2.61 28.80 -18.56
N SER A 20 -3.09 29.95 -18.09
CA SER A 20 -3.02 30.39 -16.70
C SER A 20 -4.15 29.73 -15.92
N ILE A 21 -3.88 28.56 -15.35
CA ILE A 21 -4.78 27.94 -14.36
C ILE A 21 -4.83 28.90 -13.16
N THR A 22 -5.97 29.53 -12.89
CA THR A 22 -6.15 30.39 -11.71
C THR A 22 -6.64 29.58 -10.51
N VAL A 23 -6.41 30.09 -9.30
CA VAL A 23 -6.91 29.51 -8.05
C VAL A 23 -8.45 29.36 -8.10
N ASP A 24 -9.15 30.36 -8.61
CA ASP A 24 -10.60 30.34 -8.78
C ASP A 24 -11.08 29.19 -9.68
N LEU A 25 -10.37 28.93 -10.79
CA LEU A 25 -10.67 27.79 -11.67
C LEU A 25 -10.47 26.45 -10.95
N MET A 26 -9.39 26.31 -10.17
CA MET A 26 -9.12 25.08 -9.41
C MET A 26 -10.17 24.81 -8.32
N LEU A 27 -10.65 25.85 -7.65
CA LEU A 27 -11.68 25.71 -6.61
C LEU A 27 -13.05 25.37 -7.20
N LYS A 28 -13.35 25.88 -8.41
CA LYS A 28 -14.57 25.54 -9.16
C LYS A 28 -14.53 24.15 -9.80
N GLU A 29 -13.33 23.65 -10.13
CA GLU A 29 -13.10 22.34 -10.73
C GLU A 29 -12.34 21.40 -9.76
N PRO A 30 -12.97 20.91 -8.68
CA PRO A 30 -12.30 20.05 -7.68
C PRO A 30 -11.79 18.72 -8.25
N THR A 31 -12.26 18.32 -9.44
CA THR A 31 -11.72 17.17 -10.19
C THR A 31 -10.26 17.35 -10.59
N ARG A 32 -9.80 18.58 -10.86
CA ARG A 32 -8.38 18.85 -11.13
C ARG A 32 -7.53 18.66 -9.87
N ILE A 33 -8.01 19.15 -8.74
CA ILE A 33 -7.36 18.96 -7.44
C ILE A 33 -7.33 17.46 -7.11
N ASN A 34 -8.41 16.73 -7.40
CA ASN A 34 -8.46 15.29 -7.23
C ASN A 34 -7.45 14.54 -8.09
N ALA A 35 -7.29 14.91 -9.37
CA ALA A 35 -6.30 14.31 -10.25
C ALA A 35 -4.87 14.57 -9.75
N TYR A 36 -4.58 15.81 -9.34
CA TYR A 36 -3.29 16.17 -8.76
C TYR A 36 -2.97 15.39 -7.47
N LEU A 37 -3.96 15.30 -6.56
CA LEU A 37 -3.81 14.53 -5.32
C LEU A 37 -3.68 13.03 -5.58
N SER A 38 -4.36 12.50 -6.60
CA SER A 38 -4.26 11.10 -6.99
C SER A 38 -2.87 10.78 -7.51
N ASP A 39 -2.33 11.60 -8.41
CA ASP A 39 -0.95 11.42 -8.92
C ASP A 39 0.07 11.42 -7.79
N LEU A 40 -0.08 12.36 -6.84
CA LEU A 40 0.80 12.41 -5.69
C LEU A 40 0.65 11.21 -4.76
N ALA A 41 -0.58 10.84 -4.40
CA ALA A 41 -0.84 9.74 -3.48
C ALA A 41 -0.46 8.37 -4.06
N LEU A 42 -0.53 8.23 -5.39
CA LEU A 42 -0.11 7.02 -6.11
C LEU A 42 1.41 6.95 -6.32
N LYS A 43 2.12 8.06 -6.20
CA LYS A 43 3.57 8.10 -6.37
C LYS A 43 4.26 7.26 -5.28
N ASN A 44 4.85 6.14 -5.67
CA ASN A 44 5.43 5.13 -4.76
C ASN A 44 4.39 4.44 -3.85
N TYR A 45 3.14 4.33 -4.29
CA TYR A 45 2.13 3.56 -3.57
C TYR A 45 2.42 2.06 -3.68
N PHE A 46 2.86 1.44 -2.59
CA PHE A 46 3.28 0.03 -2.60
C PHE A 46 2.24 -0.92 -2.01
N ALA A 47 1.18 -0.42 -1.34
CA ALA A 47 0.19 -1.30 -0.74
C ALA A 47 -0.52 -2.17 -1.79
N GLU A 48 -0.73 -1.66 -3.01
CA GLU A 48 -1.27 -2.44 -4.14
C GLU A 48 -0.32 -3.53 -4.66
N ARG A 49 0.97 -3.45 -4.33
CA ARG A 49 1.93 -4.53 -4.61
C ARG A 49 1.80 -5.69 -3.62
N ILE A 50 1.20 -5.46 -2.45
CA ILE A 50 0.87 -6.52 -1.48
C ILE A 50 -0.54 -7.04 -1.75
N PHE A 51 -1.49 -6.11 -1.89
CA PHE A 51 -2.92 -6.36 -1.98
C PHE A 51 -3.43 -6.03 -3.38
N ALA A 52 -3.85 -7.03 -4.15
CA ALA A 52 -4.42 -6.80 -5.47
C ALA A 52 -5.71 -5.96 -5.37
N ASN A 53 -5.95 -5.09 -6.36
CA ASN A 53 -7.19 -4.32 -6.40
C ASN A 53 -8.37 -5.24 -6.75
N GLY A 54 -9.25 -5.47 -5.79
CA GLY A 54 -10.45 -6.32 -5.91
C GLY A 54 -11.71 -5.55 -6.32
N GLY A 55 -11.58 -4.27 -6.70
CA GLY A 55 -12.68 -3.41 -7.12
C GLY A 55 -13.45 -2.73 -5.97
N GLY A 56 -14.71 -2.41 -6.23
CA GLY A 56 -15.58 -1.72 -5.27
C GLY A 56 -16.07 -2.63 -4.13
N VAL A 57 -16.35 -2.04 -2.98
CA VAL A 57 -17.12 -2.66 -1.90
C VAL A 57 -18.35 -1.80 -1.58
N SER A 58 -19.45 -2.43 -1.20
CA SER A 58 -20.68 -1.75 -0.79
C SER A 58 -21.14 -2.31 0.56
N GLY A 59 -21.62 -1.46 1.46
CA GLY A 59 -22.15 -1.88 2.76
C GLY A 59 -21.19 -1.79 3.94
N GLY A 60 -20.08 -1.06 3.84
CA GLY A 60 -19.21 -0.71 4.98
C GLY A 60 -18.29 -1.81 5.51
N ALA A 61 -18.41 -3.05 5.01
CA ALA A 61 -17.51 -4.15 5.36
C ALA A 61 -17.26 -5.09 4.18
N LEU A 62 -16.08 -5.71 4.17
CA LEU A 62 -15.70 -6.78 3.24
C LEU A 62 -15.72 -8.11 3.99
N VAL A 63 -16.57 -9.04 3.52
CA VAL A 63 -16.53 -10.44 3.95
C VAL A 63 -15.54 -11.20 3.06
N TYR A 64 -14.62 -11.95 3.67
CA TYR A 64 -13.61 -12.72 2.95
C TYR A 64 -13.28 -14.03 3.66
N HIS A 65 -12.74 -14.99 2.91
CA HIS A 65 -12.14 -16.20 3.46
C HIS A 65 -10.63 -16.04 3.48
N GLN A 66 -10.00 -16.52 4.55
CA GLN A 66 -8.55 -16.54 4.70
C GLN A 66 -8.07 -18.00 4.69
N LEU A 67 -7.05 -18.30 3.90
CA LEU A 67 -6.41 -19.61 3.89
C LEU A 67 -5.72 -19.87 5.23
N THR A 68 -6.03 -21.01 5.85
CA THR A 68 -5.34 -21.55 7.02
C THR A 68 -4.37 -22.66 6.62
N ALA A 69 -3.54 -23.15 7.56
CA ALA A 69 -2.57 -24.23 7.28
C ALA A 69 -3.25 -25.50 6.73
N ASN A 70 -4.43 -25.81 7.26
CA ASN A 70 -5.19 -27.02 6.91
C ASN A 70 -5.97 -26.88 5.60
N ASP A 71 -6.14 -25.66 5.08
CA ASP A 71 -6.88 -25.42 3.84
C ASP A 71 -6.01 -25.61 2.59
N VAL A 72 -4.68 -25.72 2.76
CA VAL A 72 -3.75 -25.81 1.62
C VAL A 72 -3.71 -27.21 1.03
N PHE A 73 -3.91 -28.23 1.87
CA PHE A 73 -3.96 -29.62 1.45
C PHE A 73 -5.26 -30.26 1.93
N PRO A 74 -5.85 -31.17 1.15
CA PRO A 74 -7.03 -31.89 1.61
C PRO A 74 -6.71 -32.69 2.87
N THR A 75 -7.64 -32.69 3.82
CA THR A 75 -7.55 -33.48 5.07
C THR A 75 -7.45 -34.98 4.81
N ARG A 76 -7.98 -35.44 3.67
CA ARG A 76 -7.80 -36.80 3.16
C ARG A 76 -7.12 -36.77 1.80
N ALA A 77 -5.95 -37.38 1.71
CA ALA A 77 -5.15 -37.39 0.50
C ALA A 77 -5.85 -38.13 -0.67
N ALA A 78 -5.61 -37.64 -1.89
CA ALA A 78 -5.96 -38.36 -3.10
C ALA A 78 -5.22 -39.71 -3.15
N GLN A 79 -5.90 -40.76 -3.64
CA GLN A 79 -5.34 -42.09 -3.73
C GLN A 79 -5.22 -42.52 -5.20
N LYS A 80 -4.30 -43.43 -5.48
CA LYS A 80 -4.19 -44.04 -6.81
C LYS A 80 -5.42 -44.90 -7.08
N VAL A 81 -6.22 -44.50 -8.07
CA VAL A 81 -7.45 -45.21 -8.46
C VAL A 81 -7.16 -46.17 -9.60
N ALA A 82 -7.55 -47.45 -9.43
CA ALA A 82 -7.44 -48.44 -10.49
C ALA A 82 -8.49 -48.16 -11.59
N PRO A 83 -8.22 -48.49 -12.88
CA PRO A 83 -9.22 -48.34 -13.94
C PRO A 83 -10.52 -49.07 -13.59
N GLY A 84 -11.64 -48.33 -13.54
CA GLY A 84 -12.96 -48.85 -13.18
C GLY A 84 -13.33 -48.81 -11.69
N ALA A 85 -12.43 -48.36 -10.82
CA ALA A 85 -12.73 -48.16 -9.40
C ALA A 85 -13.35 -46.78 -9.12
N GLU A 86 -14.11 -46.67 -8.03
CA GLU A 86 -14.66 -45.41 -7.54
C GLU A 86 -13.56 -44.52 -6.95
N PHE A 87 -13.66 -43.20 -7.17
CA PHE A 87 -12.73 -42.23 -6.61
C PHE A 87 -12.97 -42.07 -5.10
N PRO A 88 -11.92 -41.97 -4.27
CA PRO A 88 -12.08 -41.71 -2.86
C PRO A 88 -12.62 -40.29 -2.64
N GLU A 89 -13.52 -40.14 -1.67
CA GLU A 89 -13.95 -38.83 -1.21
C GLU A 89 -12.77 -38.07 -0.58
N VAL A 90 -12.53 -36.86 -1.09
CA VAL A 90 -11.54 -35.91 -0.61
C VAL A 90 -12.28 -34.85 0.22
N THR A 91 -11.92 -34.71 1.50
CA THR A 91 -12.55 -33.76 2.42
C THR A 91 -11.68 -32.52 2.62
N PHE A 92 -12.32 -31.36 2.74
CA PHE A 92 -11.69 -30.06 2.91
C PHE A 92 -12.27 -29.38 4.15
N ASP A 93 -11.43 -28.70 4.92
CA ASP A 93 -11.90 -27.78 5.93
C ASP A 93 -12.46 -26.52 5.25
N ARG A 94 -13.53 -25.96 5.82
CA ARG A 94 -14.10 -24.70 5.32
C ARG A 94 -13.77 -23.59 6.32
N PRO A 95 -12.94 -22.60 5.97
CA PRO A 95 -12.58 -21.54 6.89
C PRO A 95 -13.78 -20.63 7.18
N GLU A 96 -13.94 -20.29 8.46
CA GLU A 96 -14.92 -19.32 8.93
C GLU A 96 -14.75 -17.97 8.21
N PRO A 97 -15.83 -17.34 7.72
CA PRO A 97 -15.75 -16.06 7.05
C PRO A 97 -15.28 -14.96 8.01
N LYS A 98 -14.33 -14.14 7.56
CA LYS A 98 -13.82 -12.96 8.27
C LYS A 98 -14.43 -11.68 7.70
N THR A 99 -14.47 -10.63 8.52
CA THR A 99 -14.95 -9.31 8.12
C THR A 99 -13.87 -8.26 8.34
N ALA A 100 -13.60 -7.45 7.31
CA ALA A 100 -12.78 -6.24 7.42
C ALA A 100 -13.68 -5.01 7.28
N GLN A 101 -13.56 -4.05 8.19
CA GLN A 101 -14.38 -2.84 8.18
C GLN A 101 -13.75 -1.78 7.27
N VAL A 102 -14.60 -1.05 6.55
CA VAL A 102 -14.16 0.09 5.73
C VAL A 102 -13.88 1.26 6.65
N GLU A 103 -12.72 1.90 6.46
CA GLU A 103 -12.37 3.10 7.21
C GLU A 103 -12.30 4.32 6.31
N LYS A 104 -12.72 5.47 6.85
CA LYS A 104 -12.71 6.73 6.12
C LYS A 104 -11.44 7.50 6.49
N LEU A 105 -10.56 7.65 5.51
CA LEU A 105 -9.36 8.48 5.60
C LEU A 105 -9.58 9.77 4.82
N GLY A 106 -9.04 10.88 5.30
CA GLY A 106 -9.15 12.14 4.60
C GLY A 106 -8.82 13.35 5.46
N GLY A 107 -8.74 14.49 4.80
CA GLY A 107 -8.45 15.77 5.43
C GLY A 107 -9.09 16.91 4.64
N LYS A 108 -9.15 18.08 5.27
CA LYS A 108 -9.57 19.32 4.61
C LYS A 108 -8.62 20.45 4.95
N PHE A 109 -8.38 21.32 3.99
CA PHE A 109 -7.64 22.56 4.17
C PHE A 109 -8.44 23.74 3.62
N ARG A 110 -8.16 24.94 4.13
CA ARG A 110 -8.85 26.17 3.74
C ARG A 110 -7.99 26.98 2.78
N VAL A 111 -8.64 27.67 1.85
CA VAL A 111 -8.07 28.68 0.96
C VAL A 111 -8.84 29.97 1.20
N THR A 112 -8.18 31.02 1.68
CA THR A 112 -8.89 32.29 1.96
C THR A 112 -9.21 33.05 0.68
N ASP A 113 -10.22 33.92 0.73
CA ASP A 113 -10.61 34.76 -0.40
C ASP A 113 -9.45 35.70 -0.82
N GLU A 114 -8.61 36.19 0.10
CA GLU A 114 -7.43 36.97 -0.26
C GLU A 114 -6.39 36.15 -1.03
N ALA A 115 -6.21 34.87 -0.66
CA ALA A 115 -5.33 33.97 -1.41
C ALA A 115 -5.87 33.67 -2.81
N ARG A 116 -7.20 33.51 -2.94
CA ARG A 116 -7.88 33.37 -4.23
C ARG A 116 -7.73 34.61 -5.09
N ASP A 117 -8.04 35.78 -4.53
CA ASP A 117 -8.06 37.05 -5.26
C ASP A 117 -6.65 37.50 -5.66
N ARG A 118 -5.62 37.14 -4.87
CA ARG A 118 -4.20 37.30 -5.22
C ARG A 118 -3.65 36.21 -6.14
N ASN A 119 -4.47 35.22 -6.50
CA ASN A 119 -4.09 34.06 -7.30
C ASN A 119 -2.86 33.31 -6.75
N ASP A 120 -2.77 33.15 -5.43
CA ASP A 120 -1.68 32.44 -4.77
C ASP A 120 -1.80 30.92 -4.94
N MET A 121 -1.27 30.44 -6.05
CA MET A 121 -1.25 29.03 -6.41
C MET A 121 -0.41 28.17 -5.45
N SER A 122 0.59 28.78 -4.80
CA SER A 122 1.52 28.06 -3.94
C SER A 122 0.82 27.50 -2.71
N SER A 123 -0.14 28.23 -2.14
CA SER A 123 -0.92 27.79 -0.99
C SER A 123 -1.74 26.53 -1.29
N ILE A 124 -2.38 26.44 -2.47
CA ILE A 124 -3.18 25.26 -2.83
C ILE A 124 -2.29 24.06 -3.13
N GLN A 125 -1.22 24.28 -3.89
CA GLN A 125 -0.32 23.20 -4.29
C GLN A 125 0.38 22.60 -3.07
N LEU A 126 0.94 23.43 -2.18
CA LEU A 126 1.66 22.94 -1.00
C LEU A 126 0.75 22.18 -0.03
N GLU A 127 -0.45 22.70 0.24
CA GLU A 127 -1.41 22.02 1.12
C GLU A 127 -1.93 20.72 0.49
N SER A 128 -2.17 20.71 -0.82
CA SER A 128 -2.49 19.49 -1.55
C SER A 128 -1.33 18.48 -1.46
N VAL A 129 -0.08 18.93 -1.55
CA VAL A 129 1.08 18.04 -1.43
C VAL A 129 1.15 17.38 -0.06
N LYS A 130 0.98 18.18 1.01
CA LYS A 130 0.97 17.67 2.38
C LYS A 130 -0.16 16.65 2.58
N LEU A 131 -1.37 16.97 2.11
CA LEU A 131 -2.53 16.10 2.25
C LEU A 131 -2.35 14.79 1.48
N GLY A 132 -1.86 14.83 0.24
CA GLY A 132 -1.62 13.63 -0.56
C GLY A 132 -0.57 12.70 0.07
N ASN A 133 0.55 13.27 0.54
CA ASN A 133 1.60 12.51 1.23
C ASN A 133 1.09 11.86 2.53
N ASP A 134 0.28 12.57 3.30
CA ASP A 134 -0.28 12.03 4.55
C ASP A 134 -1.31 10.93 4.29
N ILE A 135 -2.21 11.10 3.30
CA ILE A 135 -3.14 10.04 2.87
C ILE A 135 -2.37 8.79 2.44
N GLN A 136 -1.34 8.94 1.61
CA GLN A 136 -0.52 7.82 1.17
C GLN A 136 0.16 7.11 2.35
N ARG A 137 0.73 7.88 3.28
CA ARG A 137 1.37 7.34 4.50
C ARG A 137 0.36 6.56 5.35
N GLN A 138 -0.85 7.07 5.54
CA GLN A 138 -1.90 6.38 6.29
C GLN A 138 -2.34 5.09 5.59
N LEU A 139 -2.47 5.09 4.26
CA LEU A 139 -2.78 3.89 3.49
C LEU A 139 -1.70 2.81 3.65
N HIS A 140 -0.42 3.19 3.56
CA HIS A 140 0.70 2.28 3.79
C HIS A 140 0.73 1.73 5.22
N ALA A 141 0.54 2.58 6.21
CA ALA A 141 0.49 2.18 7.62
C ALA A 141 -0.63 1.16 7.86
N ARG A 142 -1.81 1.40 7.26
CA ARG A 142 -2.93 0.47 7.38
C ARG A 142 -2.65 -0.86 6.69
N ALA A 143 -2.17 -0.84 5.45
CA ALA A 143 -1.83 -2.06 4.72
C ALA A 143 -0.84 -2.94 5.51
N LEU A 144 0.20 -2.32 6.08
CA LEU A 144 1.17 -3.04 6.93
C LEU A 144 0.57 -3.49 8.27
N SER A 145 -0.32 -2.71 8.87
CA SER A 145 -1.00 -3.11 10.11
C SER A 145 -1.87 -4.36 9.92
N GLU A 146 -2.61 -4.46 8.83
CA GLU A 146 -3.43 -5.64 8.52
C GLU A 146 -2.56 -6.86 8.20
N LEU A 147 -1.46 -6.65 7.49
CA LEU A 147 -0.47 -7.69 7.21
C LEU A 147 0.14 -8.22 8.52
N GLU A 148 0.60 -7.32 9.40
CA GLU A 148 1.20 -7.66 10.68
C GLU A 148 0.24 -8.39 11.61
N ALA A 149 -1.02 -7.95 11.67
CA ALA A 149 -2.07 -8.62 12.44
C ALA A 149 -2.27 -10.05 11.94
N SER A 150 -2.29 -10.26 10.62
CA SER A 150 -2.41 -11.60 10.04
C SER A 150 -1.19 -12.48 10.30
N ILE A 151 0.02 -11.93 10.20
CA ILE A 151 1.27 -12.66 10.49
C ILE A 151 1.31 -13.06 11.97
N THR A 152 0.96 -12.15 12.87
CA THR A 152 0.93 -12.39 14.32
C THR A 152 -0.11 -13.44 14.69
N ALA A 153 -1.27 -13.44 14.05
CA ALA A 153 -2.31 -14.45 14.29
C ALA A 153 -1.88 -15.88 13.93
N ILE A 154 -0.96 -16.05 12.97
CA ILE A 154 -0.41 -17.36 12.59
C ILE A 154 0.85 -17.71 13.38
N GLY A 155 1.67 -16.71 13.71
CA GLY A 155 2.85 -16.88 14.56
C GLY A 155 4.09 -17.39 13.81
N SER A 156 4.82 -18.34 14.42
CA SER A 156 6.19 -18.74 14.02
C SER A 156 6.31 -19.29 12.60
N ASP A 157 5.22 -19.68 11.98
CA ASP A 157 5.18 -20.16 10.60
C ASP A 157 5.45 -19.04 9.58
N LEU A 158 5.07 -17.81 9.91
CA LEU A 158 5.25 -16.63 9.06
C LEU A 158 6.31 -15.67 9.61
N GLN A 159 7.16 -16.14 10.52
CA GLN A 159 8.22 -15.34 11.14
C GLN A 159 9.57 -16.06 11.05
N ILE A 160 10.62 -15.30 10.72
CA ILE A 160 12.01 -15.76 10.72
C ILE A 160 12.86 -14.72 11.45
N THR A 161 13.84 -15.19 12.21
CA THR A 161 14.92 -14.34 12.74
C THR A 161 16.05 -14.37 11.72
N GLY A 162 16.34 -13.22 11.14
CA GLY A 162 17.42 -13.04 10.18
C GLY A 162 18.73 -12.64 10.85
N THR A 163 19.68 -12.22 10.03
CA THR A 163 21.00 -11.74 10.44
C THR A 163 21.07 -10.22 10.47
N SER A 164 21.90 -9.66 11.34
CA SER A 164 22.09 -8.20 11.41
C SER A 164 22.85 -7.69 10.19
N TRP A 165 22.14 -6.98 9.31
CA TRP A 165 22.74 -6.36 8.13
C TRP A 165 23.62 -5.18 8.51
N ALA A 166 23.34 -4.54 9.66
CA ALA A 166 24.21 -3.53 10.23
C ALA A 166 25.58 -4.12 10.61
N ASP A 167 25.61 -5.25 11.32
CA ASP A 167 26.88 -5.90 11.70
C ASP A 167 27.62 -6.46 10.49
N ALA A 168 26.88 -6.94 9.48
CA ALA A 168 27.45 -7.43 8.24
C ALA A 168 28.33 -6.37 7.55
N THR A 169 27.97 -5.08 7.64
CA THR A 169 28.77 -3.97 7.05
C THR A 169 30.14 -3.81 7.70
N GLN A 170 30.34 -4.33 8.91
CA GLN A 170 31.59 -4.22 9.68
C GLN A 170 32.52 -5.42 9.46
N LEU A 171 32.10 -6.43 8.70
CA LEU A 171 32.92 -7.62 8.44
C LEU A 171 34.16 -7.26 7.61
N THR A 172 35.28 -7.84 7.99
CA THR A 172 36.58 -7.69 7.33
C THR A 172 36.99 -9.00 6.66
N ILE A 173 38.07 -8.99 5.88
CA ILE A 173 38.64 -10.21 5.28
C ILE A 173 38.94 -11.27 6.37
N SER A 174 39.42 -10.84 7.54
CA SER A 174 39.74 -11.73 8.67
C SER A 174 38.54 -12.20 9.49
N THR A 175 37.39 -11.51 9.42
CA THR A 175 36.17 -11.85 10.17
C THR A 175 35.03 -12.31 9.26
N SER A 176 35.30 -12.52 7.98
CA SER A 176 34.30 -12.85 6.96
C SER A 176 33.50 -14.11 7.34
N ASN A 177 32.17 -13.96 7.42
CA ASN A 177 31.24 -15.05 7.63
C ASN A 177 30.09 -14.94 6.63
N LYS A 178 30.03 -15.86 5.66
CA LYS A 178 28.98 -15.86 4.63
C LYS A 178 27.58 -16.05 5.21
N ALA A 179 27.46 -16.74 6.35
CA ALA A 179 26.18 -16.95 7.01
C ALA A 179 25.65 -15.70 7.71
N ALA A 180 26.47 -14.64 7.87
CA ALA A 180 26.07 -13.36 8.46
C ALA A 180 25.74 -12.29 7.39
N LEU A 181 25.77 -12.65 6.10
CA LEU A 181 25.47 -11.72 5.01
C LEU A 181 23.98 -11.78 4.64
N PRO A 182 23.39 -10.70 4.08
CA PRO A 182 21.99 -10.66 3.65
C PRO A 182 21.57 -11.81 2.71
N GLY A 183 22.52 -12.36 1.94
CA GLY A 183 22.26 -13.51 1.08
C GLY A 183 21.80 -14.77 1.84
N ALA A 184 22.21 -14.93 3.10
CA ALA A 184 21.75 -16.04 3.95
C ALA A 184 20.25 -15.90 4.28
N ASP A 185 19.79 -14.68 4.59
CA ASP A 185 18.38 -14.41 4.85
C ASP A 185 17.52 -14.64 3.60
N LEU A 186 18.00 -14.23 2.41
CA LEU A 186 17.32 -14.50 1.14
C LEU A 186 17.23 -16.00 0.83
N ALA A 187 18.27 -16.77 1.14
CA ALA A 187 18.26 -18.22 0.98
C ALA A 187 17.26 -18.88 1.96
N GLU A 188 17.18 -18.40 3.20
CA GLU A 188 16.23 -18.91 4.18
C GLU A 188 14.77 -18.59 3.81
N ILE A 189 14.50 -17.41 3.23
CA ILE A 189 13.18 -17.06 2.69
C ILE A 189 12.75 -18.06 1.62
N ARG A 190 13.63 -18.40 0.67
CA ARG A 190 13.32 -19.38 -0.39
C ARG A 190 13.13 -20.78 0.19
N LYS A 191 14.03 -21.21 1.06
CA LYS A 191 13.92 -22.50 1.76
C LYS A 191 12.59 -22.61 2.50
N ARG A 192 12.11 -21.53 3.13
CA ARG A 192 10.81 -21.52 3.80
C ARG A 192 9.66 -21.71 2.83
N ALA A 193 9.71 -21.11 1.64
CA ALA A 193 8.73 -21.34 0.58
C ALA A 193 8.74 -22.79 0.11
N ASP A 194 9.91 -23.35 -0.16
CA ASP A 194 10.09 -24.73 -0.63
C ASP A 194 9.56 -25.75 0.38
N ILE A 195 9.88 -25.58 1.67
CA ILE A 195 9.43 -26.48 2.75
C ILE A 195 7.91 -26.50 2.90
N LYS A 196 7.22 -25.38 2.59
CA LYS A 196 5.77 -25.30 2.74
C LYS A 196 5.01 -25.91 1.56
N GLU A 197 5.65 -26.08 0.40
CA GLU A 197 5.08 -26.72 -0.80
C GLU A 197 3.77 -26.09 -1.33
N ILE A 198 3.51 -24.84 -0.98
CA ILE A 198 2.26 -24.12 -1.32
C ILE A 198 2.35 -23.33 -2.64
N GLY A 199 3.50 -23.41 -3.33
CA GLY A 199 3.76 -22.69 -4.58
C GLY A 199 4.00 -21.17 -4.40
N THR A 200 4.26 -20.70 -3.18
CA THR A 200 4.57 -19.29 -2.93
C THR A 200 5.95 -18.94 -3.47
N GLU A 201 6.05 -17.84 -4.21
CA GLU A 201 7.31 -17.28 -4.68
C GLU A 201 7.48 -15.85 -4.13
N TYR A 202 8.23 -15.72 -3.04
CA TYR A 202 8.57 -14.41 -2.50
C TYR A 202 9.45 -13.65 -3.49
N ASN A 203 8.96 -12.52 -3.99
CA ASN A 203 9.62 -11.73 -5.04
C ASN A 203 9.73 -10.25 -4.69
N LEU A 204 9.13 -9.81 -3.59
CA LEU A 204 9.14 -8.42 -3.14
C LEU A 204 9.52 -8.33 -1.66
N LEU A 205 10.56 -7.56 -1.36
CA LEU A 205 11.00 -7.21 -0.02
C LEU A 205 10.52 -5.81 0.33
N ILE A 206 9.95 -5.63 1.51
CA ILE A 206 9.48 -4.34 2.02
C ILE A 206 10.24 -4.07 3.32
N MET A 207 11.15 -3.12 3.28
CA MET A 207 12.13 -2.91 4.35
C MET A 207 12.24 -1.43 4.75
N ASN A 208 12.83 -1.20 5.93
CA ASN A 208 13.17 0.14 6.37
C ASN A 208 14.30 0.73 5.50
N PRO A 209 14.34 2.06 5.27
CA PRO A 209 15.46 2.72 4.59
C PRO A 209 16.84 2.44 5.19
N GLN A 210 16.94 2.15 6.49
CA GLN A 210 18.18 1.75 7.15
C GLN A 210 18.75 0.45 6.55
N GLU A 211 17.90 -0.56 6.38
CA GLU A 211 18.30 -1.86 5.86
C GLU A 211 18.70 -1.76 4.39
N TRP A 212 18.06 -0.85 3.65
CA TRP A 212 18.48 -0.49 2.30
C TRP A 212 19.88 0.16 2.26
N ALA A 213 20.19 1.05 3.20
CA ALA A 213 21.50 1.68 3.28
C ALA A 213 22.60 0.65 3.57
N ASN A 214 22.35 -0.26 4.52
CA ASN A 214 23.25 -1.38 4.82
C ASN A 214 23.49 -2.26 3.59
N LEU A 215 22.42 -2.61 2.87
CA LEU A 215 22.53 -3.39 1.64
C LEU A 215 23.33 -2.65 0.55
N THR A 216 23.16 -1.35 0.44
CA THR A 216 23.89 -0.51 -0.54
C THR A 216 25.40 -0.56 -0.27
N ILE A 217 25.81 -0.50 0.99
CA ILE A 217 27.22 -0.63 1.41
C ILE A 217 27.76 -2.02 1.06
N LEU A 218 27.00 -3.07 1.38
CA LEU A 218 27.40 -4.47 1.17
C LEU A 218 27.47 -4.89 -0.30
N THR A 219 26.78 -4.18 -1.19
CA THR A 219 26.66 -4.52 -2.61
C THR A 219 27.37 -3.52 -3.52
N GLU A 220 28.35 -2.78 -2.98
CA GLU A 220 29.17 -1.83 -3.74
C GLU A 220 28.33 -0.77 -4.50
N ASN A 221 27.28 -0.25 -3.84
CA ASN A 221 26.32 0.70 -4.37
C ASN A 221 25.38 0.17 -5.48
N ASN A 222 25.22 -1.15 -5.62
CA ASN A 222 24.29 -1.75 -6.59
C ASN A 222 23.30 -2.77 -5.97
N PRO A 223 22.50 -2.37 -4.97
CA PRO A 223 21.59 -3.28 -4.27
C PRO A 223 20.48 -3.82 -5.17
N ASP A 224 19.97 -3.02 -6.12
CA ASP A 224 18.90 -3.43 -7.04
C ASP A 224 19.33 -4.59 -7.94
N ALA A 225 20.50 -4.51 -8.57
CA ALA A 225 21.01 -5.59 -9.42
C ALA A 225 21.30 -6.86 -8.61
N TRP A 226 21.82 -6.69 -7.39
CA TRP A 226 22.09 -7.82 -6.50
C TRP A 226 20.79 -8.53 -6.07
N LEU A 227 19.75 -7.76 -5.71
CA LEU A 227 18.43 -8.32 -5.40
C LEU A 227 17.78 -8.98 -6.62
N ALA A 228 17.87 -8.37 -7.79
CA ALA A 228 17.32 -8.91 -9.03
C ALA A 228 18.00 -10.22 -9.45
N ALA A 229 19.32 -10.33 -9.29
CA ALA A 229 20.05 -11.58 -9.48
C ALA A 229 19.60 -12.68 -8.50
N ASN A 230 19.02 -12.27 -7.37
CA ASN A 230 18.38 -13.11 -6.38
C ASN A 230 16.85 -13.22 -6.58
N GLY A 231 16.28 -12.74 -7.69
CA GLY A 231 14.83 -12.85 -7.94
C GLY A 231 13.96 -11.97 -7.04
N PHE A 232 14.53 -11.01 -6.32
CA PHE A 232 13.81 -10.09 -5.44
C PHE A 232 13.80 -8.67 -6.01
N ARG A 233 12.74 -7.93 -5.69
CA ARG A 233 12.66 -6.47 -5.78
C ARG A 233 12.51 -5.89 -4.38
N ALA A 234 12.81 -4.61 -4.20
CA ALA A 234 12.62 -3.94 -2.92
C ALA A 234 11.65 -2.76 -2.98
N VAL A 235 10.99 -2.52 -1.85
CA VAL A 235 10.28 -1.29 -1.50
C VAL A 235 10.86 -0.80 -0.19
N ARG A 236 11.04 0.51 -0.11
CA ARG A 236 11.57 1.19 1.08
C ARG A 236 10.43 1.97 1.72
N SER A 237 10.21 1.74 3.01
CA SER A 237 9.17 2.45 3.74
C SER A 237 9.57 2.67 5.18
N ASN A 238 9.48 3.92 5.64
CA ASN A 238 9.65 4.25 7.06
C ASN A 238 8.47 3.80 7.94
N GLN A 239 7.44 3.19 7.34
CA GLN A 239 6.37 2.52 8.08
C GLN A 239 6.77 1.10 8.51
N VAL A 240 7.83 0.53 7.92
CA VAL A 240 8.41 -0.73 8.40
C VAL A 240 9.37 -0.40 9.54
N ALA A 241 9.25 -1.12 10.66
CA ALA A 241 10.15 -0.94 11.80
C ALA A 241 11.60 -1.27 11.41
N ALA A 242 12.57 -0.46 11.86
CA ALA A 242 13.98 -0.77 11.69
C ALA A 242 14.33 -2.12 12.32
N GLY A 243 15.24 -2.86 11.68
CA GLY A 243 15.57 -4.24 12.06
C GLY A 243 14.54 -5.28 11.61
N SER A 244 13.56 -4.89 10.79
CA SER A 244 12.56 -5.81 10.25
C SER A 244 12.30 -5.56 8.76
N MET A 245 11.85 -6.61 8.08
CA MET A 245 11.32 -6.52 6.72
C MET A 245 10.23 -7.56 6.48
N TYR A 246 9.45 -7.35 5.43
CA TYR A 246 8.49 -8.33 4.92
C TYR A 246 8.95 -8.85 3.57
N ALA A 247 8.93 -10.16 3.38
CA ALA A 247 9.02 -10.79 2.07
C ALA A 247 7.61 -11.21 1.66
N VAL A 248 7.17 -10.77 0.48
CA VAL A 248 5.84 -11.07 -0.04
C VAL A 248 5.92 -11.55 -1.48
N GLN A 249 4.93 -12.36 -1.87
CA GLN A 249 4.63 -12.58 -3.27
C GLN A 249 3.70 -11.46 -3.75
N GLU A 250 4.20 -10.68 -4.71
CA GLU A 250 3.53 -9.49 -5.20
C GLU A 250 2.12 -9.78 -5.74
N GLY A 251 1.12 -9.05 -5.21
CA GLY A 251 -0.27 -9.08 -5.64
C GLY A 251 -1.09 -10.30 -5.17
N THR A 252 -0.51 -11.23 -4.40
CA THR A 252 -1.21 -12.48 -4.04
C THR A 252 -1.49 -12.63 -2.55
N VAL A 253 -1.03 -11.72 -1.69
CA VAL A 253 -1.23 -11.80 -0.23
C VAL A 253 -2.68 -11.55 0.15
N GLY A 254 -3.35 -10.66 -0.58
CA GLY A 254 -4.71 -10.27 -0.29
C GLY A 254 -5.29 -9.33 -1.32
N GLN A 255 -6.36 -8.65 -0.93
CA GLN A 255 -7.04 -7.68 -1.77
C GLN A 255 -7.26 -6.35 -1.04
N VAL A 256 -7.19 -5.26 -1.81
CA VAL A 256 -7.68 -3.95 -1.42
C VAL A 256 -8.95 -3.66 -2.20
N ARG A 257 -9.96 -3.14 -1.50
CA ARG A 257 -11.18 -2.64 -2.14
C ARG A 257 -11.48 -1.23 -1.67
N TYR A 258 -12.25 -0.51 -2.48
CA TYR A 258 -12.59 0.88 -2.19
C TYR A 258 -14.11 1.04 -2.20
N GLU A 259 -14.69 1.46 -1.08
CA GLU A 259 -16.11 1.88 -1.05
C GLU A 259 -16.28 3.21 -1.76
N GLN A 260 -15.28 4.07 -1.59
CA GLN A 260 -15.16 5.35 -2.25
C GLN A 260 -13.70 5.52 -2.66
N PRO A 261 -13.39 5.65 -3.97
CA PRO A 261 -12.05 6.04 -4.38
C PRO A 261 -11.73 7.45 -3.88
N LEU A 262 -10.48 7.89 -4.08
CA LEU A 262 -10.09 9.23 -3.69
C LEU A 262 -11.05 10.25 -4.33
N ARG A 263 -11.75 11.02 -3.48
CA ARG A 263 -12.72 12.03 -3.91
C ARG A 263 -12.42 13.34 -3.24
N THR A 264 -12.38 14.40 -4.04
CA THR A 264 -12.23 15.78 -3.57
C THR A 264 -13.53 16.54 -3.79
N VAL A 265 -13.92 17.33 -2.79
CA VAL A 265 -15.04 18.28 -2.86
C VAL A 265 -14.55 19.63 -2.35
N SER A 266 -15.11 20.71 -2.90
CA SER A 266 -14.87 22.07 -2.43
C SER A 266 -16.19 22.74 -2.07
N TRP A 267 -16.18 23.59 -1.05
CA TRP A 267 -17.31 24.46 -0.72
C TRP A 267 -16.84 25.77 -0.10
N ARG A 268 -17.58 26.84 -0.36
CA ARG A 268 -17.34 28.15 0.27
C ARG A 268 -17.92 28.18 1.67
N ASP A 269 -17.17 28.77 2.58
CA ASP A 269 -17.56 29.09 3.95
C ASP A 269 -17.56 30.61 4.10
N ASP A 270 -18.75 31.19 4.06
CA ASP A 270 -18.93 32.63 4.12
C ASP A 270 -18.59 33.20 5.51
N ALA A 271 -18.61 32.38 6.57
CA ALA A 271 -18.30 32.84 7.93
C ALA A 271 -16.81 33.18 8.11
N THR A 272 -15.94 32.56 7.31
CA THR A 272 -14.49 32.77 7.36
C THR A 272 -13.91 33.27 6.05
N GLU A 273 -14.77 33.72 5.12
CA GLU A 273 -14.39 34.22 3.79
C GLU A 273 -13.37 33.29 3.11
N SER A 274 -13.67 31.99 3.07
CA SER A 274 -12.72 30.98 2.59
C SER A 274 -13.41 29.83 1.88
N THR A 275 -12.67 29.13 1.03
CA THR A 275 -13.11 27.88 0.39
C THR A 275 -12.40 26.69 1.02
N TRP A 276 -13.16 25.72 1.49
CA TRP A 276 -12.62 24.44 1.93
C TRP A 276 -12.38 23.53 0.74
N VAL A 277 -11.25 22.82 0.77
CA VAL A 277 -10.96 21.69 -0.11
C VAL A 277 -10.84 20.47 0.77
N GLN A 278 -11.72 19.49 0.57
CA GLN A 278 -11.76 18.25 1.35
C GLN A 278 -11.53 17.06 0.44
N THR A 279 -10.60 16.20 0.83
CA THR A 279 -10.33 14.94 0.15
C THR A 279 -10.54 13.77 1.09
N SER A 280 -11.15 12.70 0.57
CA SER A 280 -11.36 11.47 1.35
C SER A 280 -11.30 10.22 0.47
N ILE A 281 -10.91 9.12 1.08
CA ILE A 281 -10.87 7.76 0.51
C ILE A 281 -11.41 6.77 1.53
N ARG A 282 -12.02 5.69 1.06
CA ARG A 282 -12.57 4.63 1.92
C ARG A 282 -12.04 3.26 1.51
N PRO A 283 -10.79 2.92 1.88
CA PRO A 283 -10.21 1.63 1.60
C PRO A 283 -10.65 0.56 2.61
N VAL A 284 -10.57 -0.69 2.18
CA VAL A 284 -10.55 -1.86 3.06
C VAL A 284 -9.49 -2.83 2.54
N PHE A 285 -8.63 -3.30 3.44
CA PHE A 285 -7.61 -4.29 3.14
C PHE A 285 -8.01 -5.62 3.78
N ALA A 286 -7.83 -6.72 3.06
CA ALA A 286 -8.11 -8.05 3.55
C ALA A 286 -6.99 -9.00 3.13
N VAL A 287 -6.39 -9.70 4.10
CA VAL A 287 -5.38 -10.74 3.86
C VAL A 287 -6.08 -12.07 3.59
N THR A 288 -6.10 -12.52 2.33
CA THR A 288 -6.73 -13.78 1.96
C THR A 288 -5.73 -14.95 1.97
N ASN A 289 -4.48 -14.70 1.60
CA ASN A 289 -3.43 -15.72 1.50
C ASN A 289 -2.22 -15.30 2.35
N PRO A 290 -2.29 -15.50 3.68
CA PRO A 290 -1.27 -15.01 4.59
C PRO A 290 0.09 -15.70 4.39
N TYR A 291 0.11 -16.94 3.90
CA TYR A 291 1.35 -17.67 3.59
C TYR A 291 2.13 -17.11 2.39
N ASN A 292 1.55 -16.17 1.64
CA ASN A 292 2.28 -15.40 0.63
C ASN A 292 3.06 -14.23 1.23
N ALA A 293 3.12 -14.13 2.56
CA ALA A 293 3.89 -13.14 3.28
C ALA A 293 4.69 -13.76 4.43
N LEU A 294 5.88 -13.22 4.66
CA LEU A 294 6.83 -13.68 5.66
C LEU A 294 7.48 -12.46 6.30
N LYS A 295 7.54 -12.43 7.63
CA LYS A 295 8.24 -11.39 8.38
C LYS A 295 9.62 -11.86 8.79
N ILE A 296 10.61 -10.99 8.57
CA ILE A 296 11.98 -11.20 9.00
C ILE A 296 12.31 -10.11 10.03
N THR A 297 12.92 -10.52 11.14
CA THR A 297 13.32 -9.64 12.26
C THR A 297 14.79 -9.84 12.60
N GLY A 298 15.39 -8.96 13.39
CA GLY A 298 16.79 -9.07 13.81
C GLY A 298 17.80 -8.47 12.82
N LEU A 299 17.34 -7.65 11.87
CA LEU A 299 18.20 -7.12 10.80
C LEU A 299 19.12 -5.96 11.21
N ALA A 300 18.96 -5.44 12.43
CA ALA A 300 19.63 -4.21 12.87
C ALA A 300 20.32 -4.29 14.25
N ALA A 301 20.40 -5.49 14.85
CA ALA A 301 20.92 -5.78 16.21
C ALA A 301 20.73 -4.67 17.26
#